data_AF-A0AB39HSE0-F1
#
_entry.id   AF-A0AB39HSE0-F1
#
_cell.length_a   1.000
_cell.length_b   1.000
_cell.length_c   1.000
_cell.angle_alpha   90.00
_cell.angle_beta   90.00
_cell.angle_gamma   90.00
#
_symmetry.space_group_name_H-M   'P 1'
#
loop_
_entity.id
_entity.type
_entity.pdbx_description
1 polymer ?
#
loop_
_entity_poly.entity_id
_entity_poly.type
_entity_poly.pdbx_seq_one_letter_code
_entity_poly.pdbx_strand_id
1 'polypeptide(L)'
;MTKIYEEDQYDIYVMGLTPNPEPSAVRYFTRDYAGFTDSEELDEILRTFRGKPNLEAAYEDYEILQEWYWDFMPAVRIGDYDAIVSVRSNVKGYEEQNKQHRPIYWNVWVEE
;
A
#
# COMPACT_ATOMS: atom_id res chain seq x y z
N MET A 1 6.79 6.20 15.95
CA MET A 1 5.91 6.36 14.78
C MET A 1 4.66 7.08 15.28
N THR A 2 4.32 8.26 14.77
CA THR A 2 3.16 9.02 15.23
C THR A 2 1.88 8.29 14.82
N LYS A 3 0.97 8.03 15.76
CA LYS A 3 -0.34 7.41 15.48
C LYS A 3 -1.15 8.43 14.68
N ILE A 4 -1.44 8.13 13.40
CA ILE A 4 -2.13 9.09 12.49
C ILE A 4 -3.66 8.99 12.66
N TYR A 5 -4.16 7.88 13.23
CA TYR A 5 -5.59 7.59 13.40
C TYR A 5 -5.85 6.95 14.77
N GLU A 6 -6.95 7.34 15.43
CA GLU A 6 -7.48 6.70 16.64
C GLU A 6 -8.75 5.92 16.26
N GLU A 7 -8.95 4.75 16.85
CA GLU A 7 -9.95 3.75 16.45
C GLU A 7 -11.40 4.28 16.48
N ASP A 8 -11.74 5.08 17.49
CA ASP A 8 -13.12 5.52 17.73
C ASP A 8 -13.45 6.90 17.14
N GLN A 9 -12.65 7.40 16.19
CA GLN A 9 -12.86 8.75 15.63
C GLN A 9 -13.80 8.79 14.43
N TYR A 10 -13.93 7.68 13.69
CA TYR A 10 -14.67 7.63 12.44
C TYR A 10 -15.34 6.28 12.26
N ASP A 11 -16.60 6.25 11.81
CA ASP A 11 -17.27 5.01 11.41
C ASP A 11 -16.71 4.46 10.09
N ILE A 12 -16.39 5.35 9.15
CA ILE A 12 -15.76 5.08 7.85
C ILE A 12 -14.87 6.29 7.52
N TYR A 13 -13.70 6.06 6.94
CA TYR A 13 -12.84 7.14 6.44
C TYR A 13 -12.30 6.82 5.04
N VAL A 14 -11.91 7.86 4.32
CA VAL A 14 -11.33 7.74 2.97
C VAL A 14 -9.82 7.66 3.07
N MET A 15 -9.24 6.67 2.39
CA MET A 15 -7.79 6.48 2.34
C MET A 15 -7.27 6.37 0.92
N GLY A 16 -6.07 6.93 0.72
CA GLY A 16 -5.26 6.68 -0.45
C GLY A 16 -4.24 5.58 -0.17
N LEU A 17 -4.08 4.66 -1.11
CA LEU A 17 -3.07 3.61 -1.05
C LEU A 17 -2.10 3.77 -2.21
N THR A 18 -0.81 3.77 -1.89
CA THR A 18 0.24 3.68 -2.89
C THR A 18 0.47 2.21 -3.21
N PRO A 19 0.65 1.81 -4.48
CA PRO A 19 0.92 0.43 -4.83
C PRO A 19 2.23 -0.03 -4.18
N ASN A 20 2.16 -1.17 -3.49
CA ASN A 20 3.35 -1.89 -3.02
C ASN A 20 3.71 -2.97 -4.05
N PRO A 21 5.01 -3.16 -4.35
CA PRO A 21 5.44 -4.23 -5.25
C PRO A 21 5.06 -5.63 -4.74
N GLU A 22 4.95 -5.77 -3.42
CA GLU A 22 4.59 -7.00 -2.74
C GLU A 22 3.15 -6.84 -2.21
N PRO A 23 2.18 -7.64 -2.69
CA PRO A 23 0.75 -7.43 -2.43
C PRO A 23 0.32 -7.61 -0.96
N SER A 24 1.08 -8.35 -0.14
CA SER A 24 0.80 -8.48 1.29
C SER A 24 1.33 -7.30 2.12
N ALA A 25 2.16 -6.42 1.55
CA ALA A 25 2.76 -5.27 2.24
C ALA A 25 1.80 -4.07 2.40
N VAL A 26 0.51 -4.28 2.16
CA VAL A 26 -0.52 -3.27 2.32
C VAL A 26 -0.62 -2.84 3.78
N ARG A 27 -0.56 -1.53 4.04
CA ARG A 27 -0.37 -0.97 5.40
C ARG A 27 -1.49 -1.32 6.38
N TYR A 28 -2.71 -1.52 5.92
CA TYR A 28 -3.82 -1.82 6.82
C TYR A 28 -3.92 -3.30 7.22
N PHE A 29 -3.15 -4.20 6.60
CA PHE A 29 -3.10 -5.61 7.01
C PHE A 29 -2.34 -5.87 8.32
N THR A 30 -1.85 -4.83 9.00
CA THR A 30 -1.14 -4.95 10.26
C THR A 30 -2.04 -4.54 11.43
N ARG A 31 -1.98 -5.27 12.54
CA ARG A 31 -2.77 -5.02 13.77
C ARG A 31 -2.64 -3.61 14.35
N ASP A 32 -1.54 -2.91 14.09
CA ASP A 32 -1.32 -1.54 14.57
C ASP A 32 -2.02 -0.46 13.71
N TYR A 33 -2.75 -0.89 12.68
CA TYR A 33 -3.54 0.00 11.87
C TYR A 33 -4.90 0.24 12.54
N ALA A 34 -5.13 1.48 12.96
CA ALA A 34 -6.31 1.83 13.74
C ALA A 34 -7.61 1.56 12.96
N GLY A 35 -8.59 0.93 13.62
CA GLY A 35 -9.94 0.74 13.07
C GLY A 35 -10.06 -0.36 12.01
N PHE A 36 -9.14 -1.32 11.97
CA PHE A 36 -9.17 -2.39 10.95
C PHE A 36 -9.54 -3.77 11.49
N THR A 37 -8.55 -4.61 11.82
CA THR A 37 -8.80 -5.96 12.33
C THR A 37 -7.63 -6.47 13.17
N ASP A 38 -7.95 -7.29 14.16
CA ASP A 38 -7.05 -8.10 14.97
C ASP A 38 -7.12 -9.60 14.60
N SER A 39 -7.64 -9.91 13.40
CA SER A 39 -7.86 -11.27 12.90
C SER A 39 -6.60 -12.15 12.93
N GLU A 40 -6.64 -13.21 13.74
CA GLU A 40 -5.61 -14.24 13.77
C GLU A 40 -5.53 -15.04 12.45
N GLU A 41 -6.66 -15.16 11.74
CA GLU A 41 -6.72 -15.81 10.44
C GLU A 41 -5.93 -15.03 9.39
N LEU A 42 -6.11 -13.71 9.34
CA LEU A 42 -5.33 -12.84 8.45
C LEU A 42 -3.83 -12.95 8.77
N ASP A 43 -3.46 -12.97 10.06
CA ASP A 43 -2.06 -13.11 10.45
C ASP A 43 -1.45 -14.43 9.97
N GLU A 44 -2.20 -15.53 10.05
CA GLU A 44 -1.74 -16.83 9.57
C GLU A 44 -1.61 -16.89 8.05
N ILE A 45 -2.57 -16.33 7.32
CA ILE A 45 -2.52 -16.20 5.85
C ILE A 45 -1.28 -15.41 5.44
N LEU A 46 -1.07 -14.23 6.03
CA LEU A 46 0.07 -13.37 5.74
C LEU A 46 1.40 -14.04 6.10
N ARG A 47 1.47 -14.74 7.25
CA ARG A 47 2.66 -15.48 7.68
C ARG A 47 3.02 -16.57 6.69
N THR A 48 2.04 -17.33 6.23
CA THR A 48 2.25 -18.43 5.27
C THR A 48 2.69 -17.89 3.92
N PHE A 49 1.94 -16.94 3.36
CA PHE A 49 2.23 -16.32 2.07
C PHE A 49 3.64 -15.68 2.06
N ARG A 50 4.00 -14.88 3.08
CA ARG A 50 5.33 -14.24 3.18
C ARG A 50 6.47 -15.23 3.46
N GLY A 51 6.15 -16.42 3.98
CA GLY A 51 7.12 -17.47 4.28
C GLY A 51 7.54 -18.30 3.07
N LYS A 52 6.88 -18.13 1.92
CA LYS A 52 7.17 -18.93 0.71
C LYS A 52 8.47 -18.50 0.04
N PRO A 53 9.19 -19.45 -0.59
CA PRO A 53 10.52 -19.19 -1.15
C PRO A 53 10.51 -18.40 -2.46
N ASN A 54 9.39 -18.38 -3.18
CA ASN A 54 9.25 -17.70 -4.48
C ASN A 54 7.77 -17.47 -4.82
N LEU A 55 7.53 -16.69 -5.88
CA LEU A 55 6.19 -16.29 -6.32
C LEU A 55 5.31 -17.47 -6.71
N GLU A 56 5.87 -18.45 -7.43
CA GLU A 56 5.13 -19.65 -7.87
C GLU A 56 4.57 -20.41 -6.65
N ALA A 57 5.39 -20.60 -5.62
CA ALA A 57 5.02 -21.29 -4.39
C ALA A 57 4.09 -20.47 -3.48
N ALA A 58 3.96 -19.16 -3.72
CA ALA A 58 3.10 -18.25 -2.97
C ALA A 58 1.75 -17.99 -3.64
N TYR A 59 1.59 -18.43 -4.89
CA TYR A 59 0.41 -18.13 -5.69
C TYR A 59 -0.88 -18.66 -5.06
N GLU A 60 -0.86 -19.91 -4.57
CA GLU A 60 -2.02 -20.51 -3.89
C GLU A 60 -2.40 -19.75 -2.61
N ASP A 61 -1.44 -19.35 -1.78
CA ASP A 61 -1.75 -18.57 -0.56
C ASP A 61 -2.22 -17.14 -0.90
N TYR A 62 -1.79 -16.60 -2.05
CA TYR A 62 -2.28 -15.32 -2.52
C TYR A 62 -3.75 -15.39 -2.96
N GLU A 63 -4.19 -16.52 -3.51
CA GLU A 63 -5.62 -16.75 -3.78
C GLU A 63 -6.42 -16.81 -2.47
N ILE A 64 -5.89 -17.47 -1.43
CA ILE A 64 -6.51 -17.51 -0.09
C ILE A 64 -6.61 -16.10 0.51
N LEU A 65 -5.56 -15.28 0.40
CA LEU A 65 -5.60 -13.89 0.86
C LEU A 65 -6.67 -13.07 0.12
N GLN A 66 -6.84 -13.29 -1.17
CA GLN A 66 -7.87 -12.61 -1.97
C GLN A 66 -9.29 -13.07 -1.62
N GLU A 67 -9.48 -14.36 -1.36
CA GLU A 67 -10.76 -14.91 -0.90
C GLU A 67 -11.14 -14.33 0.47
N TRP A 68 -10.21 -14.35 1.43
CA TRP A 68 -10.40 -13.71 2.73
C TRP A 68 -10.75 -12.23 2.60
N TYR A 69 -10.05 -11.50 1.72
CA TYR A 69 -10.34 -10.09 1.46
C TYR A 69 -11.75 -9.89 0.91
N TRP A 70 -12.20 -10.77 0.03
CA TRP A 70 -13.53 -10.68 -0.57
C TRP A 70 -14.63 -10.93 0.47
N ASP A 71 -14.46 -11.94 1.31
CA ASP A 71 -15.45 -12.33 2.31
C ASP A 71 -15.52 -11.36 3.50
N PHE A 72 -14.36 -10.90 3.99
CA PHE A 72 -14.30 -9.92 5.08
C PHE A 72 -14.65 -8.50 4.60
N MET A 73 -14.41 -8.20 3.32
CA MET A 73 -14.57 -6.88 2.68
C MET A 73 -14.00 -5.73 3.53
N PRO A 74 -12.69 -5.73 3.81
CA PRO A 74 -12.06 -4.78 4.73
C PRO A 74 -12.08 -3.32 4.25
N ALA A 75 -12.05 -3.12 2.93
CA ALA A 75 -12.08 -1.81 2.32
C ALA A 75 -12.76 -1.86 0.96
N VAL A 76 -13.58 -0.84 0.69
CA VAL A 76 -14.25 -0.66 -0.60
C VAL A 76 -13.34 0.14 -1.53
N ARG A 77 -12.89 -0.48 -2.63
CA ARG A 77 -12.10 0.20 -3.66
C ARG A 77 -13.01 1.05 -4.54
N ILE A 78 -12.94 2.37 -4.39
CA ILE A 78 -13.72 3.33 -5.19
C ILE A 78 -13.14 3.46 -6.61
N GLY A 79 -11.83 3.36 -6.76
CA GLY A 79 -11.15 3.45 -8.05
C GLY A 79 -9.65 3.67 -7.91
N ASP A 80 -9.03 3.95 -9.06
CA ASP A 80 -7.63 4.36 -9.18
C ASP A 80 -7.55 5.85 -9.55
N TYR A 81 -6.44 6.50 -9.24
CA TYR A 81 -6.18 7.89 -9.64
C TYR A 81 -4.85 7.99 -10.38
N ASP A 82 -4.82 8.91 -11.35
CA ASP A 82 -3.58 9.34 -11.98
C ASP A 82 -3.08 10.62 -11.30
N ALA A 83 -1.80 10.66 -10.95
CA ALA A 83 -1.15 11.87 -10.46
C ALA A 83 -0.52 12.64 -11.62
N ILE A 84 -0.83 13.93 -11.74
CA ILE A 84 -0.18 14.84 -12.68
C ILE A 84 0.85 15.66 -11.92
N VAL A 85 2.13 15.51 -12.31
CA VAL A 85 3.22 16.34 -11.77
C VAL A 85 3.66 17.35 -12.83
N SER A 86 3.73 18.62 -12.43
CA SER A 86 4.27 19.69 -13.26
C SER A 86 5.61 20.16 -12.72
N VAL A 87 6.61 20.25 -13.60
CA VAL A 87 7.98 20.65 -13.26
C VAL A 87 8.34 21.86 -14.13
N ARG A 88 9.08 22.83 -13.57
CA ARG A 88 9.55 24.00 -14.34
C ARG A 88 10.48 23.54 -15.47
N SER A 89 10.43 24.20 -16.62
CA SER A 89 11.23 23.84 -17.80
C SER A 89 12.75 23.87 -17.55
N ASN A 90 13.20 24.69 -16.60
CA ASN A 90 14.61 24.81 -16.22
C ASN A 90 15.03 23.86 -15.08
N VAL A 91 14.12 23.04 -14.54
CA VAL A 91 14.46 21.99 -13.58
C VAL A 91 14.76 20.71 -14.36
N LYS A 92 15.95 20.14 -14.15
CA LYS A 92 16.44 18.94 -14.82
C LYS A 92 16.70 17.82 -13.82
N GLY A 93 16.72 16.59 -14.32
CA GLY A 93 16.96 15.40 -13.50
C GLY A 93 15.81 15.04 -12.57
N TYR A 94 14.64 15.69 -12.69
CA TYR A 94 13.45 15.28 -11.96
C TYR A 94 12.96 13.93 -12.46
N GLU A 95 12.94 12.95 -11.56
CA GLU A 95 12.40 11.63 -11.78
C GLU A 95 11.52 11.25 -10.59
N GLU A 96 10.52 10.40 -10.82
CA GLU A 96 9.76 9.76 -9.75
C GLU A 96 10.19 8.30 -9.59
N GLN A 97 10.25 7.84 -8.35
CA GLN A 97 10.40 6.42 -8.05
C GLN A 97 9.18 5.66 -8.56
N ASN A 98 9.41 4.77 -9.54
CA ASN A 98 8.45 3.88 -10.21
C ASN A 98 7.12 3.69 -9.45
N LYS A 99 6.02 4.23 -10.02
CA LYS A 99 4.61 4.06 -9.59
C LYS A 99 4.29 4.44 -8.14
N GLN A 100 5.24 4.98 -7.37
CA GLN A 100 5.05 5.34 -5.97
C GLN A 100 4.86 6.85 -5.77
N HIS A 101 4.89 7.64 -6.85
CA HIS A 101 4.75 9.11 -6.82
C HIS A 101 5.71 9.76 -5.82
N ARG A 102 6.93 9.20 -5.71
CA ARG A 102 7.97 9.68 -4.79
C ARG A 102 9.04 10.38 -5.61
N PRO A 103 9.17 11.72 -5.51
CA PRO A 103 10.19 12.45 -6.23
C PRO A 103 11.59 12.05 -5.76
N ILE A 104 12.47 11.85 -6.73
CA ILE A 104 13.91 11.65 -6.52
C ILE A 104 14.57 13.02 -6.63
N TYR A 105 15.21 13.49 -5.55
CA TYR A 105 15.77 14.84 -5.49
C TYR A 105 17.30 14.91 -5.58
N TRP A 106 18.02 13.82 -5.32
CA TRP A 106 19.49 13.83 -5.28
C TRP A 106 20.14 14.01 -6.65
N ASN A 107 19.38 13.80 -7.73
CA ASN A 107 19.77 14.00 -9.12
C ASN A 107 19.14 15.26 -9.73
N VAL A 108 18.51 16.14 -8.95
CA VAL A 108 17.80 17.33 -9.47
C VAL A 108 18.70 18.56 -9.47
N TRP A 109 18.71 19.32 -10.57
CA TRP A 109 19.39 20.62 -10.66
C TRP A 109 18.55 21.64 -11.44
N VAL A 110 18.95 22.91 -11.36
CA VAL A 110 18.32 24.04 -12.04
C VAL A 110 19.32 24.61 -13.05
N GLU A 111 18.89 24.76 -14.30
CA GLU A 111 19.62 25.51 -15.33
C GLU A 111 19.23 27.00 -15.26
N GLU A 112 20.22 27.86 -15.51
CA GLU A 112 20.01 29.32 -15.62
C GLU A 112 19.19 29.70 -16.86
#